data_AF-B9WEC1-F1
#
_entry.id   AF-B9WEC1-F1
#
_cell.length_a   1.000
_cell.length_b   1.000
_cell.length_c   1.000
_cell.angle_alpha   90.00
_cell.angle_beta   90.00
_cell.angle_gamma   90.00
#
_symmetry.space_group_name_H-M   'P 1'
#
loop_
_entity.id
_entity.type
_entity.pdbx_description
1 polymer ?
#
loop_
_entity_poly.entity_id
_entity_poly.type
_entity_poly.pdbx_seq_one_letter_code
_entity_poly.pdbx_strand_id
1 'polypeptide(L)'
;MRDVYEEHNLYKNQTTTIRQKLEHPSKSNTNHITMSWLRYLGLTVPLAALRSYLYMATTATTSLFVLLPIAMITYDQYYKTLIPNESSPIIPLNFTTTTITYKNLKSSNNSNSKNILISNAINPNIFQDYQYDDQLTYIFNINIQAICLSHNNLPLHNEITKINYELISSAAESGDRGDESFKQGSIILNCDPYVIYSRNNQFIPFNFRFWLSPFLIESSQINNINLYPLEIPGNQLKHWGNFKIILNNDNNNNNNNNNNNNNNSQNDHKEIQDIRYLIDDNSSWIQFDVKWSGFRYYMVKYYYICYLTGTVIFFMVSAGVGFFTSYTILLLNNRNKL
;
A
#
# COMPACT_ATOMS: atom_id res chain seq x y z
N MET A 1 33.89 8.15 -77.58
CA MET A 1 34.29 7.48 -78.83
C MET A 1 33.36 6.28 -78.99
N ARG A 2 32.38 6.40 -79.91
CA ARG A 2 31.53 5.39 -80.59
C ARG A 2 31.14 4.11 -79.81
N ASP A 3 29.89 3.90 -79.40
CA ASP A 3 28.66 3.57 -80.19
C ASP A 3 28.42 2.04 -80.33
N VAL A 4 27.11 1.71 -80.37
CA VAL A 4 26.43 0.50 -80.90
C VAL A 4 26.20 -0.66 -79.89
N TYR A 5 25.02 -0.80 -79.26
CA TYR A 5 23.70 -1.34 -79.69
C TYR A 5 23.58 -2.88 -79.74
N GLU A 6 22.50 -3.38 -79.09
CA GLU A 6 21.75 -4.65 -79.35
C GLU A 6 22.50 -5.99 -79.14
N GLU A 7 21.89 -7.11 -78.73
CA GLU A 7 20.53 -7.60 -78.99
C GLU A 7 20.17 -8.75 -78.03
N HIS A 8 18.88 -8.84 -77.71
CA HIS A 8 18.21 -9.97 -77.09
C HIS A 8 18.29 -11.24 -77.96
N ASN A 9 18.08 -12.40 -77.33
CA ASN A 9 17.73 -13.71 -77.93
C ASN A 9 18.89 -14.61 -78.38
N LEU A 10 19.26 -15.55 -77.51
CA LEU A 10 19.66 -16.89 -77.96
C LEU A 10 18.87 -17.94 -77.17
N TYR A 11 17.67 -18.13 -77.69
CA TYR A 11 16.84 -19.31 -77.54
C TYR A 11 17.68 -20.59 -77.62
N LYS A 12 17.34 -21.56 -76.74
CA LYS A 12 16.85 -22.88 -77.17
C LYS A 12 17.52 -23.42 -78.44
N ASN A 13 18.50 -24.32 -78.27
CA ASN A 13 18.63 -25.57 -79.02
C ASN A 13 20.03 -26.14 -78.84
N GLN A 14 20.19 -27.08 -77.91
CA GLN A 14 21.07 -28.24 -78.09
C GLN A 14 20.76 -29.30 -77.04
N THR A 15 19.62 -29.96 -77.26
CA THR A 15 19.45 -31.37 -76.94
C THR A 15 20.51 -32.23 -77.64
N THR A 16 20.65 -33.47 -77.17
CA THR A 16 21.23 -34.63 -77.86
C THR A 16 22.75 -34.73 -77.99
N THR A 17 23.39 -35.22 -76.92
CA THR A 17 24.38 -36.32 -76.91
C THR A 17 24.81 -36.45 -75.44
N ILE A 18 24.37 -37.44 -74.68
CA ILE A 18 24.97 -38.78 -74.62
C ILE A 18 23.93 -39.68 -73.94
N ARG A 19 23.34 -40.58 -74.73
CA ARG A 19 22.65 -41.78 -74.22
C ARG A 19 23.45 -42.98 -74.73
N GLN A 20 23.63 -43.94 -73.83
CA GLN A 20 23.84 -45.37 -74.08
C GLN A 20 25.27 -45.87 -74.37
N LYS A 21 25.84 -46.48 -73.32
CA LYS A 21 26.48 -47.80 -73.36
C LYS A 21 26.11 -48.48 -72.03
N LEU A 22 25.07 -49.34 -71.99
CA LEU A 22 25.13 -50.82 -72.01
C LEU A 22 26.21 -51.35 -71.02
N GLU A 23 25.96 -52.11 -69.95
CA GLU A 23 25.12 -53.31 -69.73
C GLU A 23 24.86 -53.59 -68.21
N HIS A 24 23.90 -54.48 -67.92
CA HIS A 24 23.37 -54.92 -66.59
C HIS A 24 24.33 -55.81 -65.73
N PRO A 25 23.87 -56.49 -64.65
CA PRO A 25 23.68 -56.01 -63.27
C PRO A 25 24.50 -56.82 -62.23
N SER A 26 24.76 -56.28 -61.03
CA SER A 26 25.10 -57.14 -59.89
C SER A 26 24.46 -56.66 -58.58
N LYS A 27 23.79 -57.60 -57.91
CA LYS A 27 23.27 -57.48 -56.54
C LYS A 27 24.45 -57.36 -55.57
N SER A 28 24.36 -56.44 -54.61
CA SER A 28 23.99 -56.76 -53.22
C SER A 28 24.19 -55.54 -52.30
N ASN A 29 23.19 -55.29 -51.44
CA ASN A 29 23.26 -54.93 -50.01
C ASN A 29 24.32 -53.91 -49.57
N THR A 30 24.05 -52.88 -48.77
CA THR A 30 22.99 -52.59 -47.79
C THR A 30 23.34 -51.21 -47.25
N ASN A 31 22.34 -50.37 -46.95
CA ASN A 31 22.30 -49.43 -45.80
C ASN A 31 21.28 -48.32 -46.08
N HIS A 32 20.00 -48.66 -45.92
CA HIS A 32 18.96 -47.68 -45.62
C HIS A 32 18.22 -48.19 -44.39
N ILE A 33 18.73 -47.82 -43.21
CA ILE A 33 18.00 -47.97 -41.94
C ILE A 33 17.67 -46.57 -41.47
N THR A 34 16.56 -46.03 -41.98
CA THR A 34 15.76 -45.04 -41.27
C THR A 34 14.29 -45.33 -41.60
N MET A 35 13.46 -45.48 -40.55
CA MET A 35 11.98 -45.59 -40.60
C MET A 35 11.34 -46.99 -40.78
N SER A 36 11.84 -48.06 -40.14
CA SER A 36 11.18 -49.39 -40.13
C SER A 36 10.22 -49.65 -38.96
N TRP A 37 10.44 -49.02 -37.79
CA TRP A 37 9.55 -49.16 -36.62
C TRP A 37 8.13 -48.65 -36.90
N LEU A 38 7.99 -47.46 -37.49
CA LEU A 38 6.70 -46.76 -37.61
C LEU A 38 5.69 -47.54 -38.48
N ARG A 39 6.18 -48.36 -39.41
CA ARG A 39 5.35 -49.28 -40.20
C ARG A 39 4.86 -50.51 -39.42
N TYR A 40 5.56 -50.93 -38.37
CA TYR A 40 5.18 -52.09 -37.55
C TYR A 40 3.91 -51.84 -36.72
N LEU A 41 3.59 -50.58 -36.43
CA LEU A 41 2.39 -50.17 -35.69
C LEU A 41 1.17 -49.89 -36.59
N GLY A 42 1.22 -50.19 -37.89
CA GLY A 42 0.06 -50.03 -38.80
C GLY A 42 -0.43 -48.59 -39.00
N LEU A 43 0.29 -47.59 -38.50
CA LEU A 43 -0.10 -46.18 -38.55
C LEU A 43 0.41 -45.53 -39.85
N THR A 44 -0.36 -45.66 -40.93
CA THR A 44 -0.17 -44.84 -42.15
C THR A 44 -0.83 -43.48 -41.95
N VAL A 45 -0.21 -42.61 -41.14
CA VAL A 45 -0.70 -41.23 -40.98
C VAL A 45 -0.22 -40.40 -42.17
N PRO A 46 -1.11 -39.71 -42.90
CA PRO A 46 -0.68 -38.80 -43.96
C PRO A 46 0.18 -37.69 -43.35
N LEU A 47 1.33 -37.41 -43.97
CA LEU A 47 2.33 -36.45 -43.48
C LEU A 47 1.74 -35.05 -43.18
N ALA A 48 0.66 -34.67 -43.89
CA ALA A 48 -0.09 -33.45 -43.66
C ALA A 48 -0.84 -33.42 -42.31
N ALA A 49 -1.39 -34.56 -41.87
CA ALA A 49 -2.06 -34.68 -40.58
C ALA A 49 -1.05 -34.65 -39.41
N LEU A 50 0.11 -35.28 -39.59
CA LEU A 50 1.18 -35.24 -38.57
C LEU A 50 1.75 -33.82 -38.40
N ARG A 51 1.93 -33.09 -39.51
CA ARG A 51 2.42 -31.71 -39.48
C ARG A 51 1.45 -30.75 -38.78
N SER A 52 0.15 -30.85 -39.07
CA SER A 52 -0.88 -30.03 -38.41
C SER A 52 -1.03 -30.36 -36.94
N TYR A 53 -0.98 -31.64 -36.56
CA TYR A 53 -0.99 -32.06 -35.16
C TYR A 53 0.23 -31.55 -34.39
N LEU A 54 1.43 -31.61 -35.00
CA LEU A 54 2.66 -31.13 -34.38
C LEU A 54 2.60 -29.61 -34.16
N TYR A 55 2.09 -28.84 -35.13
CA TYR A 55 1.85 -27.41 -34.93
C TYR A 55 0.86 -27.15 -33.80
N MET A 56 -0.32 -27.79 -33.79
CA MET A 56 -1.29 -27.63 -32.70
C MET A 56 -0.71 -28.00 -31.34
N ALA A 57 0.01 -29.12 -31.24
CA ALA A 57 0.62 -29.58 -29.99
C ALA A 57 1.68 -28.59 -29.50
N THR A 58 2.55 -28.09 -30.38
CA THR A 58 3.55 -27.08 -30.02
C THR A 58 2.93 -25.75 -29.60
N THR A 59 1.84 -25.32 -30.24
CA THR A 59 1.12 -24.10 -29.85
C THR A 59 0.39 -24.28 -28.51
N ALA A 60 -0.20 -25.44 -28.27
CA ALA A 60 -0.86 -25.78 -27.00
C ALA A 60 0.15 -25.86 -25.83
N THR A 61 1.31 -26.49 -26.04
CA THR A 61 2.34 -26.58 -25.00
C THR A 61 3.01 -25.23 -24.73
N THR A 62 3.34 -24.46 -25.77
CA THR A 62 3.93 -23.12 -25.58
C THR A 62 2.96 -22.15 -24.93
N SER A 63 1.65 -22.21 -25.24
CA SER A 63 0.67 -21.39 -24.52
C SER A 63 0.58 -21.76 -23.04
N LEU A 64 0.42 -23.04 -22.70
CA LEU A 64 0.28 -23.43 -21.30
C LEU A 64 1.56 -23.23 -20.47
N PHE A 65 2.73 -23.60 -21.00
CA PHE A 65 3.96 -23.60 -20.20
C PHE A 65 4.75 -22.28 -20.27
N VAL A 66 4.55 -21.46 -21.29
CA VAL A 66 5.27 -20.19 -21.45
C VAL A 66 4.35 -19.00 -21.25
N LEU A 67 3.20 -18.95 -21.93
CA LEU A 67 2.32 -17.79 -21.86
C LEU A 67 1.58 -17.68 -20.53
N LEU A 68 1.16 -18.80 -19.91
CA LEU A 68 0.44 -18.76 -18.63
C LEU A 68 1.32 -18.23 -17.48
N PRO A 69 2.56 -18.70 -17.25
CA PRO A 69 3.41 -18.11 -16.21
C PRO A 69 3.73 -16.63 -16.47
N ILE A 70 3.95 -16.25 -17.74
CA ILE A 70 4.15 -14.84 -18.10
C ILE A 70 2.90 -14.02 -17.78
N ALA A 71 1.70 -14.52 -18.08
CA ALA A 71 0.44 -13.85 -17.75
C ALA A 71 0.22 -13.69 -16.23
N MET A 72 0.66 -14.66 -15.42
CA MET A 72 0.63 -14.55 -13.96
C MET A 72 1.59 -13.47 -13.45
N ILE A 73 2.82 -13.44 -13.96
CA ILE A 73 3.84 -12.44 -13.57
C ILE A 73 3.40 -11.03 -14.01
N THR A 74 2.89 -10.88 -15.22
CA THR A 74 2.45 -9.57 -15.72
C THR A 74 1.23 -9.06 -14.96
N TYR A 75 0.28 -9.95 -14.61
CA TYR A 75 -0.86 -9.55 -13.79
C TYR A 75 -0.45 -9.21 -12.36
N ASP A 76 0.49 -9.94 -11.75
CA ASP A 76 1.02 -9.61 -10.42
C ASP A 76 1.68 -8.21 -10.41
N GLN A 77 2.49 -7.92 -11.43
CA GLN A 77 3.10 -6.59 -11.56
C GLN A 77 2.06 -5.49 -11.80
N TYR A 78 1.04 -5.77 -12.61
CA TYR A 78 -0.10 -4.87 -12.83
C TYR A 78 -0.86 -4.60 -11.51
N TYR A 79 -1.15 -5.65 -10.73
CA TYR A 79 -1.82 -5.54 -9.44
C TYR A 79 -1.02 -4.67 -8.46
N LYS A 80 0.27 -4.95 -8.28
CA LYS A 80 1.16 -4.17 -7.40
C LYS A 80 1.31 -2.71 -7.82
N THR A 81 1.19 -2.42 -9.12
CA THR A 81 1.24 -1.03 -9.62
C THR A 81 -0.06 -0.29 -9.33
N LEU A 82 -1.21 -0.97 -9.38
CA LEU A 82 -2.52 -0.34 -9.13
C LEU A 82 -2.88 -0.21 -7.64
N ILE A 83 -2.39 -1.14 -6.83
CA ILE A 83 -2.74 -1.27 -5.42
C ILE A 83 -1.44 -1.07 -4.64
N PRO A 84 -1.17 0.18 -4.21
CA PRO A 84 -0.07 0.43 -3.29
C PRO A 84 -0.32 -0.28 -1.95
N ASN A 85 0.70 -0.34 -1.10
CA ASN A 85 0.59 -0.91 0.23
C ASN A 85 -0.59 -0.31 1.00
N GLU A 86 -1.38 -1.18 1.63
CA GLU A 86 -2.62 -0.79 2.31
C GLU A 86 -2.38 0.14 3.50
N SER A 87 -1.23 -0.01 4.14
CA SER A 87 -0.88 0.75 5.33
C SER A 87 0.55 1.26 5.25
N SER A 88 0.77 2.45 5.80
CA SER A 88 2.12 2.94 6.04
C SER A 88 2.82 2.14 7.13
N PRO A 89 4.16 2.21 7.20
CA PRO A 89 4.89 1.83 8.40
C PRO A 89 4.33 2.57 9.62
N ILE A 90 4.45 1.94 10.79
CA ILE A 90 4.07 2.54 12.07
C ILE A 90 5.12 3.61 12.41
N ILE A 91 4.67 4.85 12.62
CA ILE A 91 5.54 5.98 12.94
C ILE A 91 5.41 6.27 14.44
N PRO A 92 6.50 6.21 15.23
CA PRO A 92 6.43 6.50 16.66
C PRO A 92 6.19 7.99 16.90
N LEU A 93 5.36 8.28 17.90
CA LEU A 93 5.06 9.64 18.36
C LEU A 93 5.82 9.91 19.66
N ASN A 94 6.66 10.95 19.65
CA ASN A 94 7.37 11.40 20.83
C ASN A 94 6.87 12.80 21.22
N PHE A 95 6.43 12.97 22.47
CA PHE A 95 5.87 14.22 22.95
C PHE A 95 6.86 14.98 23.85
N THR A 96 7.07 16.24 23.50
CA THR A 96 7.84 17.19 24.32
C THR A 96 6.89 18.14 25.04
N THR A 97 7.08 18.30 26.35
CA THR A 97 6.32 19.28 27.12
C THR A 97 6.93 20.67 26.93
N THR A 98 6.14 21.63 26.45
CA THR A 98 6.57 23.01 26.31
C THR A 98 5.64 23.94 27.09
N THR A 99 6.21 24.94 27.75
CA THR A 99 5.45 25.90 28.55
C THR A 99 5.24 27.17 27.74
N ILE A 100 4.04 27.40 27.23
CA ILE A 100 3.71 28.67 26.57
C ILE A 100 3.34 29.70 27.63
N THR A 101 4.04 30.83 27.64
CA THR A 101 3.69 31.98 28.48
C THR A 101 2.96 33.01 27.65
N TYR A 102 1.67 33.23 27.93
CA TYR A 102 0.91 34.30 27.30
C TYR A 102 1.05 35.58 28.13
N LYS A 103 1.61 36.63 27.53
CA LYS A 103 1.63 37.97 28.15
C LYS A 103 0.38 38.71 27.70
N ASN A 104 -0.60 38.86 28.60
CA ASN A 104 -1.79 39.64 28.31
C ASN A 104 -1.40 41.13 28.13
N LEU A 105 -1.49 41.66 26.91
CA LEU A 105 -1.12 43.05 26.59
C LEU A 105 -1.96 44.11 27.35
N LYS A 106 -3.09 43.74 27.97
CA LYS A 106 -3.95 44.66 28.74
C LYS A 106 -3.74 44.63 30.26
N SER A 107 -2.95 43.71 30.80
CA SER A 107 -2.69 43.64 32.24
C SER A 107 -1.24 43.21 32.46
N SER A 108 -0.38 44.19 32.75
CA SER A 108 1.08 44.05 32.78
C SER A 108 1.62 43.05 33.81
N ASN A 109 0.79 42.51 34.71
CA ASN A 109 1.29 41.72 35.85
C ASN A 109 0.79 40.27 35.93
N ASN A 110 -0.07 39.78 35.02
CA ASN A 110 -0.50 38.37 35.06
C ASN A 110 0.02 37.59 33.84
N SER A 111 1.06 36.79 34.07
CA SER A 111 1.61 35.85 33.09
C SER A 111 1.01 34.47 33.34
N ASN A 112 0.02 34.08 32.53
CA ASN A 112 -0.51 32.73 32.58
C ASN A 112 0.39 31.84 31.73
N SER A 113 1.04 30.86 32.37
CA SER A 113 1.81 29.83 31.70
C SER A 113 0.97 28.57 31.57
N LYS A 114 0.92 28.02 30.35
CA LYS A 114 0.22 26.79 30.05
C LYS A 114 1.19 25.74 29.54
N ASN A 115 1.12 24.55 30.12
CA ASN A 115 1.89 23.41 29.63
C ASN A 115 1.13 22.76 28.48
N ILE A 116 1.78 22.64 27.32
CA ILE A 116 1.27 21.93 26.16
C ILE A 116 2.25 20.81 25.77
N LEU A 117 1.72 19.74 25.19
CA LEU A 117 2.53 18.64 24.68
C LEU A 117 2.58 18.74 23.16
N ILE A 118 3.78 18.75 22.58
CA ILE A 118 3.99 18.85 21.14
C ILE A 118 4.71 17.59 20.66
N SER A 119 4.15 16.93 19.64
CA SER A 119 4.79 15.77 19.03
C SER A 119 6.04 16.13 18.22
N ASN A 120 6.85 15.13 17.91
CA ASN A 120 7.84 15.20 16.84
C ASN A 120 7.18 15.61 15.52
N ALA A 121 7.97 16.29 14.67
CA ALA A 121 7.60 16.60 13.30
C ALA A 121 7.58 15.30 12.50
N ILE A 122 6.43 15.00 11.88
CA ILE A 122 6.27 13.81 11.05
C ILE A 122 6.20 14.29 9.61
N ASN A 123 7.11 13.79 8.78
CA ASN A 123 7.10 14.06 7.36
C ASN A 123 6.48 12.86 6.64
N PRO A 124 5.33 13.01 5.96
CA PRO A 124 4.73 11.92 5.23
C PRO A 124 5.67 11.39 4.14
N ASN A 125 6.51 12.24 3.53
CA ASN A 125 7.38 11.92 2.40
C ASN A 125 8.75 11.35 2.79
N ILE A 126 9.03 11.10 4.08
CA ILE A 126 10.33 10.57 4.54
C ILE A 126 10.54 9.11 4.15
N PHE A 127 9.46 8.34 3.96
CA PHE A 127 9.56 6.92 3.64
C PHE A 127 9.77 6.72 2.14
N GLN A 128 11.01 6.42 1.76
CA GLN A 128 11.37 6.15 0.36
C GLN A 128 10.54 5.03 -0.28
N ASP A 129 10.07 4.08 0.55
CA ASP A 129 9.31 2.89 0.13
C ASP A 129 7.79 3.06 0.18
N TYR A 130 7.27 4.21 0.65
CA TYR A 130 5.83 4.47 0.73
C TYR A 130 5.46 5.77 0.00
N GLN A 131 4.95 5.61 -1.21
CA GLN A 131 4.48 6.73 -2.04
C GLN A 131 2.97 6.87 -1.92
N TYR A 132 2.50 8.09 -1.66
CA TYR A 132 1.06 8.39 -1.66
C TYR A 132 0.55 8.49 -3.09
N ASP A 133 -0.59 7.87 -3.34
CA ASP A 133 -1.32 8.00 -4.60
C ASP A 133 -2.27 9.20 -4.49
N ASP A 134 -2.18 10.12 -5.45
CA ASP A 134 -2.98 11.33 -5.52
C ASP A 134 -4.50 11.05 -5.59
N GLN A 135 -4.90 9.87 -6.07
CA GLN A 135 -6.30 9.46 -6.25
C GLN A 135 -6.91 8.74 -5.04
N LEU A 136 -6.08 8.30 -4.08
CA LEU A 136 -6.56 7.57 -2.90
C LEU A 136 -6.89 8.50 -1.75
N THR A 137 -7.78 8.06 -0.87
CA THR A 137 -8.04 8.72 0.41
C THR A 137 -7.38 7.90 1.51
N TYR A 138 -6.73 8.58 2.45
CA TYR A 138 -6.02 7.98 3.57
C TYR A 138 -6.74 8.27 4.87
N ILE A 139 -6.83 7.25 5.73
CA ILE A 139 -7.37 7.32 7.08
C ILE A 139 -6.19 7.40 8.05
N PHE A 140 -6.22 8.42 8.89
CA PHE A 140 -5.20 8.65 9.90
C PHE A 140 -5.59 7.95 11.18
N ASN A 141 -4.85 6.89 11.51
CA ASN A 141 -5.00 6.16 12.75
C ASN A 141 -3.91 6.62 13.72
N ILE A 142 -4.31 7.46 14.67
CA ILE A 142 -3.43 7.99 15.71
C ILE A 142 -3.81 7.32 17.01
N ASN A 143 -2.89 6.54 17.56
CA ASN A 143 -3.02 5.92 18.86
C ASN A 143 -2.07 6.61 19.85
N ILE A 144 -2.64 7.18 20.89
CA ILE A 144 -1.90 7.83 21.97
C ILE A 144 -2.12 7.01 23.23
N GLN A 145 -1.03 6.53 23.81
CA GLN A 145 -1.08 5.78 25.06
C GLN A 145 -0.85 6.74 26.23
N ALA A 146 -1.88 6.95 27.04
CA ALA A 146 -1.82 7.86 28.19
C ALA A 146 -1.89 7.09 29.51
N ILE A 147 -1.11 7.53 30.49
CA ILE A 147 -1.07 7.04 31.86
C ILE A 147 -1.57 8.17 32.77
N CYS A 148 -2.58 7.89 33.58
CA CYS A 148 -3.08 8.86 34.54
C CYS A 148 -2.14 8.95 35.75
N LEU A 149 -1.78 10.17 36.15
CA LEU A 149 -0.94 10.41 37.31
C LEU A 149 -1.79 10.58 38.57
N SER A 150 -1.38 9.99 39.69
CA SER A 150 -1.98 10.24 41.01
C SER A 150 -1.37 11.48 41.62
N HIS A 151 -2.19 12.44 42.08
CA HIS A 151 -1.70 13.63 42.77
C HIS A 151 -2.02 13.62 44.27
N ASN A 152 -1.07 14.08 45.08
CA ASN A 152 -1.20 14.45 46.50
C ASN A 152 -1.94 13.46 47.41
N ASN A 153 -1.59 12.17 47.36
CA ASN A 153 -2.16 11.14 48.26
C ASN A 153 -3.70 11.03 48.23
N LEU A 154 -4.37 11.71 47.30
CA LEU A 154 -5.78 11.49 47.05
C LEU A 154 -5.90 10.26 46.15
N PRO A 155 -6.76 9.30 46.52
CA PRO A 155 -7.03 8.17 45.65
C PRO A 155 -7.53 8.68 44.29
N LEU A 156 -7.11 7.99 43.22
CA LEU A 156 -7.51 8.15 41.81
C LEU A 156 -9.04 7.98 41.66
N HIS A 157 -9.83 8.88 42.24
CA HIS A 157 -11.28 8.81 42.25
C HIS A 157 -11.83 9.88 41.30
N ASN A 158 -12.24 9.40 40.13
CA ASN A 158 -13.17 10.03 39.20
C ASN A 158 -12.73 11.37 38.60
N GLU A 159 -11.43 11.53 38.28
CA GLU A 159 -11.00 12.66 37.46
C GLU A 159 -11.24 12.35 35.98
N ILE A 160 -12.22 13.05 35.41
CA ILE A 160 -12.46 13.11 33.98
C ILE A 160 -11.73 14.35 33.46
N THR A 161 -10.76 14.15 32.57
CA THR A 161 -9.98 15.23 31.97
C THR A 161 -10.32 15.36 30.48
N LYS A 162 -10.47 16.58 30.00
CA LYS A 162 -10.70 16.85 28.57
C LYS A 162 -9.39 17.29 27.92
N ILE A 163 -8.91 16.48 26.99
CA ILE A 163 -7.70 16.75 26.21
C ILE A 163 -8.15 17.31 24.87
N ASN A 164 -7.81 18.56 24.60
CA ASN A 164 -7.96 19.15 23.28
C ASN A 164 -6.74 18.77 22.44
N TYR A 165 -6.96 18.41 21.18
CA TYR A 165 -5.89 18.13 20.24
C TYR A 165 -6.03 19.02 19.01
N GLU A 166 -4.90 19.44 18.48
CA GLU A 166 -4.78 20.23 17.27
C GLU A 166 -3.72 19.61 16.38
N LEU A 167 -4.08 19.33 15.13
CA LEU A 167 -3.17 18.86 14.10
C LEU A 167 -2.79 20.03 13.22
N ILE A 168 -1.48 20.27 13.14
CA ILE A 168 -0.89 21.41 12.44
C ILE A 168 -0.02 20.88 11.32
N SER A 169 -0.14 21.48 10.14
CA SER A 169 0.74 21.22 9.00
C SER A 169 1.55 22.46 8.66
N SER A 170 2.85 22.30 8.45
CA SER A 170 3.66 23.31 7.77
C SER A 170 3.48 23.13 6.27
N ALA A 171 2.81 24.08 5.59
CA ALA A 171 2.71 24.05 4.13
C ALA A 171 4.10 24.27 3.51
N ALA A 172 4.47 23.46 2.52
CA ALA A 172 5.80 23.50 1.91
C ALA A 172 5.99 24.66 0.90
N GLU A 173 4.92 25.31 0.42
CA GLU A 173 4.98 26.17 -0.78
C GLU A 173 4.29 27.54 -0.71
N SER A 174 3.90 28.04 0.46
CA SER A 174 3.48 29.45 0.57
C SER A 174 4.35 30.16 1.60
N GLY A 175 5.00 31.23 1.17
CA GLY A 175 5.88 32.08 1.99
C GLY A 175 5.16 32.86 3.09
N ASP A 176 4.05 32.34 3.60
CA ASP A 176 3.38 32.85 4.79
C ASP A 176 3.73 31.93 5.96
N ARG A 177 4.40 32.49 6.97
CA ARG A 177 4.96 31.76 8.12
C ARG A 177 3.88 31.34 9.12
N GLY A 178 2.85 30.65 8.65
CA GLY A 178 1.74 30.14 9.44
C GLY A 178 1.75 28.62 9.46
N ASP A 179 1.96 28.06 10.64
CA ASP A 179 1.53 26.70 10.96
C ASP A 179 -0.01 26.69 10.88
N GLU A 180 -0.59 26.08 9.84
CA GLU A 180 -2.04 26.02 9.66
C GLU A 180 -2.62 24.78 10.35
N SER A 181 -3.64 24.98 11.20
CA SER A 181 -4.36 23.88 11.81
C SER A 181 -5.48 23.37 10.90
N PHE A 182 -5.38 22.09 10.51
CA PHE A 182 -6.33 21.47 9.59
C PHE A 182 -7.40 20.66 10.34
N LYS A 183 -7.11 20.23 11.58
CA LYS A 183 -8.08 19.51 12.40
C LYS A 183 -7.87 19.81 13.88
N GLN A 184 -8.98 20.16 14.53
CA GLN A 184 -9.06 20.28 15.98
C GLN A 184 -10.15 19.36 16.50
N GLY A 185 -9.97 18.87 17.72
CA GLY A 185 -10.95 18.07 18.41
C GLY A 185 -10.65 17.97 19.89
N SER A 186 -11.48 17.20 20.59
CA SER A 186 -11.29 16.98 22.01
C SER A 186 -11.66 15.57 22.38
N ILE A 187 -10.91 14.99 23.31
CA ILE A 187 -11.11 13.66 23.83
C ILE A 187 -11.25 13.73 25.33
N ILE A 188 -12.09 12.84 25.84
CA ILE A 188 -12.32 12.70 27.27
C ILE A 188 -11.48 11.53 27.76
N LEU A 189 -10.51 11.83 28.62
CA LEU A 189 -9.71 10.86 29.34
C LEU A 189 -10.34 10.62 30.71
N ASN A 190 -10.92 9.43 30.89
CA ASN A 190 -11.43 8.99 32.18
C ASN A 190 -10.32 8.25 32.94
N CYS A 191 -9.86 8.84 34.05
CA CYS A 191 -8.83 8.28 34.90
C CYS A 191 -9.37 7.40 36.03
N ASP A 192 -10.64 6.97 35.98
CA ASP A 192 -11.17 6.02 36.94
C ASP A 192 -10.52 4.63 36.77
N PRO A 193 -9.79 4.11 37.79
CA PRO A 193 -9.12 2.82 37.71
C PRO A 193 -10.08 1.65 37.50
N TYR A 194 -11.35 1.74 37.92
CA TYR A 194 -12.35 0.70 37.67
C TYR A 194 -12.68 0.62 36.17
N VAL A 195 -12.85 1.77 35.52
CA VAL A 195 -13.17 1.87 34.09
C VAL A 195 -11.99 1.37 33.25
N ILE A 196 -10.77 1.81 33.57
CA ILE A 196 -9.54 1.38 32.88
C ILE A 196 -9.39 -0.13 32.99
N TYR A 197 -9.52 -0.67 34.20
CA TYR A 197 -9.40 -2.10 34.44
C TYR A 197 -10.46 -2.90 33.67
N SER A 198 -11.73 -2.47 33.70
CA SER A 198 -12.83 -3.16 33.01
C SER A 198 -12.65 -3.18 31.49
N ARG A 199 -12.00 -2.16 30.93
CA ARG A 199 -11.69 -2.07 29.50
C ARG A 199 -10.56 -3.04 29.13
N ASN A 200 -9.53 -3.14 29.96
CA ASN A 200 -8.37 -4.00 29.70
C ASN A 200 -8.64 -5.47 30.07
N ASN A 201 -9.53 -5.72 31.03
CA ASN A 201 -9.87 -7.05 31.54
C ASN A 201 -11.39 -7.26 31.47
N GLN A 202 -11.86 -7.79 30.33
CA GLN A 202 -13.30 -7.95 30.09
C GLN A 202 -13.95 -9.06 30.96
N PHE A 203 -13.18 -10.09 31.32
CA PHE A 203 -13.74 -11.31 31.94
C PHE A 203 -13.55 -11.38 33.46
N ILE A 204 -12.59 -10.66 34.00
CA ILE A 204 -12.23 -10.72 35.41
C ILE A 204 -12.84 -9.49 36.09
N PRO A 205 -13.75 -9.65 37.07
CA PRO A 205 -14.25 -8.52 37.82
C PRO A 205 -13.14 -7.87 38.66
N PHE A 206 -13.18 -6.54 38.79
CA PHE A 206 -12.15 -5.76 39.49
C PHE A 206 -11.79 -6.27 40.89
N ASN A 207 -12.77 -6.74 41.66
CA ASN A 207 -12.55 -7.23 43.02
C ASN A 207 -11.68 -8.49 43.08
N PHE A 208 -11.62 -9.28 42.00
CA PHE A 208 -10.80 -10.48 41.92
C PHE A 208 -9.38 -10.20 41.40
N ARG A 209 -9.02 -8.95 41.13
CA ARG A 209 -7.72 -8.60 40.53
C ARG A 209 -6.51 -9.09 41.33
N PHE A 210 -6.66 -9.21 42.65
CA PHE A 210 -5.59 -9.64 43.56
C PHE A 210 -5.52 -11.16 43.76
N TRP A 211 -6.52 -11.89 43.27
CA TRP A 211 -6.65 -13.34 43.47
C TRP A 211 -6.13 -14.14 42.28
N LEU A 212 -5.99 -13.51 41.11
CA LEU A 212 -5.40 -14.12 39.93
C LEU A 212 -3.97 -13.59 39.71
N SER A 213 -3.18 -14.40 39.00
CA SER A 213 -1.80 -14.06 38.64
C SER A 213 -1.74 -12.80 37.75
N PRO A 214 -0.72 -11.93 37.90
CA PRO A 214 -0.46 -10.81 37.00
C PRO A 214 -0.27 -11.20 35.53
N PHE A 215 0.00 -12.48 35.23
CA PHE A 215 0.03 -12.97 33.86
C PHE A 215 -1.35 -13.10 33.21
N LEU A 216 -2.41 -13.22 34.01
CA LEU A 216 -3.80 -13.38 33.55
C LEU A 216 -4.57 -12.06 33.55
N ILE A 217 -3.98 -11.01 34.15
CA ILE A 217 -4.63 -9.71 34.34
C ILE A 217 -3.67 -8.62 33.88
N GLU A 218 -4.16 -7.74 33.02
CA GLU A 218 -3.48 -6.49 32.72
C GLU A 218 -3.70 -5.51 33.89
N SER A 219 -2.69 -5.36 34.75
CA SER A 219 -2.76 -4.46 35.90
C SER A 219 -2.39 -3.01 35.58
N SER A 220 -1.92 -2.73 34.37
CA SER A 220 -1.49 -1.39 34.00
C SER A 220 -2.68 -0.42 33.92
N GLN A 221 -2.48 0.82 34.38
CA GLN A 221 -3.46 1.92 34.30
C GLN A 221 -3.34 2.67 32.97
N ILE A 222 -3.04 1.91 31.92
CA ILE A 222 -2.79 2.43 30.59
C ILE A 222 -4.12 2.63 29.86
N ASN A 223 -4.30 3.83 29.31
CA ASN A 223 -5.42 4.19 28.47
C ASN A 223 -4.97 4.39 27.03
N ASN A 224 -5.42 3.51 26.14
CA ASN A 224 -5.26 3.68 24.71
C ASN A 224 -6.34 4.66 24.20
N ILE A 225 -5.88 5.78 23.67
CA ILE A 225 -6.70 6.82 23.08
C ILE A 225 -6.51 6.78 21.56
N ASN A 226 -7.51 6.30 20.86
CA ASN A 226 -7.57 6.42 19.41
C ASN A 226 -8.24 7.75 19.05
N LEU A 227 -7.53 8.61 18.33
CA LEU A 227 -8.17 9.79 17.75
C LEU A 227 -9.21 9.35 16.72
N TYR A 228 -10.25 10.15 16.52
CA TYR A 228 -11.21 9.88 15.45
C TYR A 228 -10.49 9.83 14.09
N PRO A 229 -10.81 8.82 13.26
CA PRO A 229 -10.15 8.64 11.97
C PRO A 229 -10.37 9.90 11.14
N LEU A 230 -9.27 10.50 10.69
CA LEU A 230 -9.30 11.64 9.80
C LEU A 230 -9.05 11.16 8.37
N GLU A 231 -9.95 11.54 7.47
CA GLU A 231 -9.85 11.20 6.05
C GLU A 231 -9.22 12.36 5.29
N ILE A 232 -8.07 12.12 4.66
CA ILE A 232 -7.35 13.11 3.86
C ILE A 232 -7.07 12.53 2.48
N PRO A 233 -7.39 13.24 1.38
CA PRO A 233 -7.06 12.80 0.05
C PRO A 233 -5.53 12.90 -0.21
N GLY A 234 -4.97 11.93 -0.92
CA GLY A 234 -3.53 11.82 -1.17
C GLY A 234 -2.94 13.02 -1.92
N ASN A 235 -3.72 13.64 -2.80
CA ASN A 235 -3.31 14.86 -3.51
C ASN A 235 -2.95 16.01 -2.56
N GLN A 236 -3.62 16.14 -1.42
CA GLN A 236 -3.30 17.16 -0.40
C GLN A 236 -2.06 16.73 0.39
N LEU A 237 -1.97 15.44 0.72
CA LEU A 237 -0.90 14.89 1.54
C LEU A 237 0.49 15.02 0.92
N LYS A 238 0.57 14.92 -0.42
CA LYS A 238 1.82 15.09 -1.16
C LYS A 238 2.42 16.49 -1.02
N HIS A 239 1.57 17.51 -0.87
CA HIS A 239 1.96 18.91 -0.72
C HIS A 239 2.13 19.32 0.75
N TRP A 240 1.78 18.45 1.69
CA TRP A 240 2.01 18.70 3.11
C TRP A 240 3.49 18.51 3.42
N GLY A 241 4.05 19.49 4.13
CA GLY A 241 5.36 19.35 4.74
C GLY A 241 5.26 18.54 6.03
N ASN A 242 6.02 18.96 7.03
CA ASN A 242 5.97 18.33 8.33
C ASN A 242 4.62 18.62 9.03
N PHE A 243 4.04 17.62 9.68
CA PHE A 243 2.91 17.81 10.58
C PHE A 243 3.28 17.53 12.03
N LYS A 244 2.54 18.16 12.94
CA LYS A 244 2.71 18.02 14.40
C LYS A 244 1.35 17.90 15.07
N ILE A 245 1.33 17.18 16.18
CA ILE A 245 0.18 17.02 17.06
C ILE A 245 0.44 17.86 18.31
N ILE A 246 -0.44 18.80 18.59
CA ILE A 246 -0.44 19.56 19.84
C ILE A 246 -1.57 19.05 20.72
N LEU A 247 -1.23 18.66 21.94
CA LEU A 247 -2.18 18.24 22.96
C LEU A 247 -2.20 19.28 24.07
N ASN A 248 -3.41 19.67 24.43
CA ASN A 248 -3.66 20.76 25.34
C ASN A 248 -4.71 20.37 26.38
N ASN A 249 -4.42 20.65 27.64
CA ASN A 249 -5.39 20.49 28.71
C ASN A 249 -6.12 21.83 28.92
N ASP A 250 -7.27 22.03 28.27
CA ASP A 250 -8.16 23.16 28.56
C ASP A 250 -9.16 22.76 29.64
N ASN A 251 -8.71 22.66 30.89
CA ASN A 251 -9.61 22.73 32.04
C ASN A 251 -9.97 24.19 32.36
N ASN A 252 -10.23 24.99 31.33
CA ASN A 252 -10.57 26.39 31.50
C ASN A 252 -12.06 26.51 31.83
N ASN A 253 -12.42 26.16 33.07
CA ASN A 253 -13.68 26.57 33.68
C ASN A 253 -13.59 28.09 33.92
N ASN A 254 -13.64 28.87 32.84
CA ASN A 254 -13.83 30.31 32.87
C ASN A 254 -15.28 30.60 33.30
N ASN A 255 -15.61 30.30 34.55
CA ASN A 255 -16.70 30.98 35.24
C ASN A 255 -16.18 32.38 35.58
N ASN A 256 -16.18 33.26 34.57
CA ASN A 256 -16.16 34.69 34.76
C ASN A 256 -17.50 35.12 35.38
N ASN A 257 -17.74 34.72 36.64
CA ASN A 257 -18.60 35.47 37.52
C ASN A 257 -17.81 36.70 37.91
N ASN A 258 -17.99 37.73 37.09
CA ASN A 258 -17.52 39.08 37.29
C ASN A 258 -18.26 39.69 38.49
N ASN A 259 -17.99 39.18 39.69
CA ASN A 259 -18.39 39.82 40.93
C ASN A 259 -17.22 40.67 41.40
N ASN A 260 -17.35 41.97 41.11
CA ASN A 260 -16.76 43.04 41.87
C ASN A 260 -16.72 42.66 43.36
N ASN A 261 -15.53 42.59 43.95
CA ASN A 261 -15.25 43.27 45.20
C ASN A 261 -13.75 43.35 45.44
N ASN A 262 -13.30 44.58 45.63
CA ASN A 262 -12.04 44.92 46.29
C ASN A 262 -11.85 44.04 47.53
N ASN A 263 -10.69 43.41 47.65
CA ASN A 263 -9.90 43.44 48.89
C ASN A 263 -8.48 42.93 48.65
N ASN A 264 -7.57 43.56 49.38
CA ASN A 264 -6.12 43.39 49.39
C ASN A 264 -5.64 41.96 49.67
N SER A 265 -4.42 41.71 49.15
CA SER A 265 -3.40 40.78 49.67
C SER A 265 -3.77 39.31 49.76
N GLN A 266 -3.19 38.49 48.88
CA GLN A 266 -2.36 37.35 49.30
C GLN A 266 -1.68 36.72 48.07
N ASN A 267 -0.35 36.61 48.10
CA ASN A 267 0.51 35.67 47.37
C ASN A 267 0.01 35.14 46.01
N ASP A 268 0.51 35.74 44.92
CA ASP A 268 0.45 35.20 43.56
C ASP A 268 1.25 33.88 43.46
N HIS A 269 0.67 32.79 43.96
CA HIS A 269 1.05 31.46 43.51
C HIS A 269 0.60 31.34 42.06
N LYS A 270 1.56 31.51 41.15
CA LYS A 270 1.41 31.25 39.72
C LYS A 270 0.99 29.79 39.54
N GLU A 271 -0.30 29.53 39.44
CA GLU A 271 -0.87 28.20 39.28
C GLU A 271 -0.57 27.73 37.85
N ILE A 272 0.52 27.00 37.69
CA ILE A 272 0.81 26.27 36.46
C ILE A 272 -0.27 25.19 36.35
N GLN A 273 -1.04 25.21 35.27
CA GLN A 273 -1.96 24.10 34.98
C GLN A 273 -1.12 22.85 34.69
N ASP A 274 -0.98 22.00 35.70
CA ASP A 274 -0.22 20.77 35.58
C ASP A 274 -0.97 19.74 34.72
N ILE A 275 -0.21 19.13 33.81
CA ILE A 275 -0.71 18.05 32.97
C ILE A 275 -0.87 16.81 33.87
N ARG A 276 -2.11 16.34 34.02
CA ARG A 276 -2.46 15.24 34.96
C ARG A 276 -2.30 13.84 34.35
N TYR A 277 -1.70 13.77 33.17
CA TYR A 277 -1.47 12.54 32.43
C TYR A 277 -0.07 12.56 31.83
N LEU A 278 0.55 11.39 31.77
CA LEU A 278 1.80 11.14 31.08
C LEU A 278 1.48 10.40 29.77
N ILE A 279 2.16 10.75 28.68
CA ILE A 279 2.06 9.98 27.44
C ILE A 279 3.26 9.04 27.37
N ASP A 280 3.03 7.79 27.01
CA ASP A 280 4.10 6.85 26.72
C ASP A 280 4.50 6.96 25.25
N ASP A 281 5.69 7.50 25.01
CA ASP A 281 6.24 7.73 23.67
C ASP A 281 6.59 6.42 22.94
N ASN A 282 6.85 5.33 23.67
CA ASN A 282 7.26 4.06 23.06
C ASN A 282 6.09 3.28 22.44
N SER A 283 4.88 3.56 22.91
CA SER A 283 3.65 2.86 22.53
C SER A 283 2.67 3.77 21.80
N SER A 284 2.91 5.08 21.77
CA SER A 284 2.17 6.04 20.97
C SER A 284 2.67 6.05 19.53
N TRP A 285 1.75 5.93 18.58
CA TRP A 285 2.09 5.82 17.17
C TRP A 285 1.02 6.40 16.25
N ILE A 286 1.43 6.67 15.02
CA ILE A 286 0.55 7.03 13.91
C ILE A 286 0.77 6.09 12.73
N GLN A 287 -0.34 5.71 12.08
CA GLN A 287 -0.36 4.89 10.87
C GLN A 287 -1.36 5.49 9.88
N PHE A 288 -1.03 5.44 8.59
CA PHE A 288 -1.91 5.86 7.52
C PHE A 288 -2.44 4.64 6.79
N ASP A 289 -3.75 4.46 6.78
CA ASP A 289 -4.41 3.35 6.10
C ASP A 289 -5.14 3.85 4.85
N VAL A 290 -5.05 3.10 3.75
CA VAL A 290 -5.76 3.42 2.52
C VAL A 290 -7.24 3.10 2.68
N LYS A 291 -8.09 4.10 2.44
CA LYS A 291 -9.52 3.90 2.26
C LYS A 291 -9.79 3.50 0.82
N TRP A 292 -9.90 2.20 0.59
CA TRP A 292 -10.22 1.67 -0.74
C TRP A 292 -11.63 2.08 -1.19
N SER A 293 -11.72 2.62 -2.40
CA SER A 293 -12.98 2.99 -3.04
C SER A 293 -13.06 2.51 -4.50
N GLY A 294 -14.28 2.40 -5.02
CA GLY A 294 -14.55 2.06 -6.42
C GLY A 294 -14.01 0.69 -6.84
N PHE A 295 -13.34 0.63 -8.00
CA PHE A 295 -12.80 -0.61 -8.58
C PHE A 295 -11.69 -1.22 -7.73
N ARG A 296 -10.82 -0.40 -7.12
CA ARG A 296 -9.71 -0.86 -6.27
C ARG A 296 -10.22 -1.59 -5.03
N TYR A 297 -11.34 -1.14 -4.46
CA TYR A 297 -12.01 -1.84 -3.35
C TYR A 297 -12.38 -3.29 -3.71
N TYR A 298 -12.93 -3.51 -4.90
CA TYR A 298 -13.30 -4.86 -5.33
C TYR A 298 -12.09 -5.75 -5.56
N MET A 299 -11.01 -5.21 -6.12
CA MET A 299 -9.77 -5.95 -6.32
C MET A 299 -9.15 -6.42 -5.00
N VAL A 300 -9.12 -5.55 -3.98
CA VAL A 300 -8.58 -5.91 -2.65
C VAL A 300 -9.49 -6.92 -1.95
N LYS A 301 -10.80 -6.65 -1.91
CA LYS A 301 -11.77 -7.52 -1.21
C LYS A 301 -11.89 -8.91 -1.84
N TYR A 302 -11.83 -9.01 -3.17
CA TYR A 302 -11.97 -10.26 -3.92
C TYR A 302 -10.68 -10.64 -4.65
N TYR A 303 -9.54 -10.52 -3.96
CA TYR A 303 -8.21 -10.75 -4.51
C TYR A 303 -8.12 -11.98 -5.42
N TYR A 304 -8.49 -13.17 -4.93
CA TYR A 304 -8.35 -14.41 -5.70
C TYR A 304 -9.21 -14.47 -6.97
N ILE A 305 -10.44 -13.95 -6.91
CA ILE A 305 -11.37 -13.98 -8.05
C ILE A 305 -10.91 -12.98 -9.11
N CYS A 306 -10.54 -11.76 -8.69
CA CYS A 306 -10.00 -10.75 -9.57
C CYS A 306 -8.66 -11.20 -10.19
N TYR A 307 -7.81 -11.84 -9.40
CA TYR A 307 -6.52 -12.36 -9.86
C TYR A 307 -6.69 -13.44 -10.94
N LEU A 308 -7.51 -14.46 -10.68
CA LEU A 308 -7.78 -15.52 -11.65
C LEU A 308 -8.39 -14.96 -12.93
N THR A 309 -9.41 -14.10 -12.81
CA THR A 309 -10.09 -13.49 -13.96
C THR A 309 -9.11 -12.65 -14.78
N GLY A 310 -8.28 -11.85 -14.11
CA GLY A 310 -7.25 -11.04 -14.73
C GLY A 310 -6.21 -11.86 -15.48
N THR A 311 -5.63 -12.88 -14.83
CA THR A 311 -4.68 -13.81 -15.47
C THR A 311 -5.29 -14.48 -16.70
N VAL A 312 -6.54 -14.93 -16.64
CA VAL A 312 -7.23 -15.55 -17.79
C VAL A 312 -7.40 -14.57 -18.94
N ILE A 313 -7.74 -13.30 -18.68
CA ILE A 313 -7.87 -12.27 -19.72
C ILE A 313 -6.52 -12.01 -20.39
N PHE A 314 -5.46 -11.78 -19.61
CA PHE A 314 -4.11 -11.57 -20.15
C PHE A 314 -3.65 -12.78 -20.96
N PHE A 315 -3.87 -13.99 -20.45
CA PHE A 315 -3.56 -15.23 -21.15
C PHE A 315 -4.32 -15.35 -22.47
N MET A 316 -5.63 -15.07 -22.48
CA MET A 316 -6.46 -15.15 -23.69
C MET A 316 -6.01 -14.17 -24.77
N VAL A 317 -5.66 -12.93 -24.40
CA VAL A 317 -5.14 -11.92 -25.34
C VAL A 317 -3.79 -12.38 -25.92
N SER A 318 -2.85 -12.80 -25.07
CA SER A 318 -1.55 -13.28 -25.52
C SER A 318 -1.63 -14.54 -26.38
N ALA A 319 -2.47 -15.51 -25.99
CA ALA A 319 -2.72 -16.72 -26.76
C ALA A 319 -3.40 -16.39 -28.10
N GLY A 320 -4.38 -15.47 -28.11
CA GLY A 320 -5.07 -15.02 -29.31
C GLY A 320 -4.12 -14.45 -30.37
N VAL A 321 -3.16 -13.61 -29.95
CA VAL A 321 -2.10 -13.10 -30.84
C VAL A 321 -1.21 -14.23 -31.36
N GLY A 322 -0.84 -15.19 -30.51
CA GLY A 322 -0.08 -16.38 -30.89
C GLY A 322 -0.79 -17.26 -31.94
N PHE A 323 -2.10 -17.49 -31.77
CA PHE A 323 -2.90 -18.23 -32.75
C PHE A 323 -3.05 -17.46 -34.07
N PHE A 324 -3.31 -16.15 -34.02
CA PHE A 324 -3.45 -15.33 -35.23
C PHE A 324 -2.15 -15.28 -36.05
N THR A 325 -1.01 -15.07 -35.38
CA THR A 325 0.31 -15.08 -36.04
C THR A 325 0.66 -16.45 -36.61
N SER A 326 0.38 -17.54 -35.89
CA SER A 326 0.58 -18.89 -36.41
C SER A 326 -0.28 -19.17 -37.65
N TYR A 327 -1.56 -18.78 -37.62
CA TYR A 327 -2.48 -18.97 -38.72
C TYR A 327 -2.09 -18.17 -39.97
N THR A 328 -1.69 -16.91 -39.80
CA THR A 328 -1.24 -16.04 -40.91
C THR A 328 0.02 -16.58 -41.58
N ILE A 329 0.99 -17.09 -40.82
CA ILE A 329 2.19 -17.74 -41.37
C ILE A 329 1.84 -18.99 -42.17
N LEU A 330 0.94 -19.83 -41.66
CA LEU A 330 0.45 -21.02 -42.38
C LEU A 330 -0.22 -20.64 -43.70
N LEU A 331 -1.05 -19.59 -43.70
CA LEU A 331 -1.76 -19.12 -44.88
C LEU A 331 -0.78 -18.56 -45.94
N LEU A 332 0.21 -17.76 -45.53
CA LEU A 332 1.24 -17.23 -46.42
C LEU A 332 2.11 -18.34 -47.04
N ASN A 333 2.52 -19.33 -46.24
CA ASN A 333 3.35 -20.43 -46.72
C ASN A 333 2.61 -21.36 -47.71
N ASN A 334 1.29 -21.54 -47.54
CA ASN A 334 0.48 -22.27 -48.52
C ASN A 334 0.28 -21.48 -49.82
N ARG A 335 0.18 -20.15 -49.78
CA ARG A 335 0.08 -19.32 -51.00
C ARG A 335 1.37 -19.32 -51.83
N ASN A 336 2.54 -19.47 -51.19
CA ASN A 336 3.83 -19.54 -51.89
C ASN A 336 4.14 -20.91 -52.52
N LYS A 337 3.25 -21.90 -52.37
CA LYS A 337 3.38 -23.26 -52.95
C LYS A 337 2.43 -23.54 -54.11
N LEU A 338 1.52 -22.62 -54.38
CA LEU A 338 0.74 -22.52 -55.62
C LEU A 338 1.51 -21.61 -56.59
#